data_AF-A0A4V3SJA0-F1
#
_entry.id   AF-A0A4V3SJA0-F1
#
_cell.length_a   1.000
_cell.length_b   1.000
_cell.length_c   1.000
_cell.angle_alpha   90.00
_cell.angle_beta   90.00
_cell.angle_gamma   90.00
#
_symmetry.space_group_name_H-M   'P 1'
#
loop_
_entity.id
_entity.type
_entity.pdbx_description
1 polymer ?
#
loop_
_entity_poly.entity_id
_entity_poly.type
_entity_poly.pdbx_seq_one_letter_code
_entity_poly.pdbx_strand_id
1 'polypeptide(L)'
;MKQFRPPLHEPSFPYVDPQKIFGRPPPEPTRPNLFNNPIRYMRWAAITNPAPFWSVVIGVSAVPISVALLLYRHYTGWEDHTPVPRTWPIPHRKREPLNDGGIYDDPK
;
A
#
# COMPACT_ATOMS: atom_id res chain seq x y z
N MET A 1 22.60 -24.58 15.37
CA MET A 1 21.24 -24.57 15.91
C MET A 1 20.28 -25.07 14.84
N LYS A 2 19.73 -26.28 14.98
CA LYS A 2 18.75 -26.84 14.02
C LYS A 2 17.37 -26.28 14.37
N GLN A 3 16.74 -25.61 13.43
CA GLN A 3 15.42 -25.01 13.61
C GLN A 3 14.36 -26.12 13.68
N PHE A 4 13.78 -26.33 14.86
CA PHE A 4 12.67 -27.25 15.09
C PHE A 4 11.42 -26.66 14.45
N ARG A 5 10.95 -27.26 13.36
CA ARG A 5 9.67 -26.92 12.73
C ARG A 5 8.58 -27.79 13.38
N PRO A 6 7.47 -27.21 13.90
CA PRO A 6 6.39 -28.01 14.47
C PRO A 6 5.72 -28.89 13.40
N PRO A 7 5.16 -30.05 13.78
CA PRO A 7 4.54 -30.98 12.84
C PRO A 7 3.27 -30.34 12.25
N LEU A 8 3.22 -30.22 10.92
CA LEU A 8 2.01 -29.87 10.21
C LEU A 8 1.03 -31.03 10.36
N HIS A 9 -0.14 -30.74 10.94
CA HIS A 9 -1.34 -31.58 11.02
C HIS A 9 -1.25 -32.88 10.20
N GLU A 10 -0.95 -34.00 10.86
CA GLU A 10 -0.93 -35.30 10.19
C GLU A 10 -2.36 -35.65 9.75
N PRO A 11 -2.63 -35.83 8.44
CA PRO A 11 -3.93 -36.31 8.00
C PRO A 11 -4.15 -37.75 8.49
N SER A 12 -5.36 -38.04 8.97
CA SER A 12 -5.78 -39.34 9.53
C SER A 12 -5.74 -40.52 8.55
N PHE A 13 -5.48 -40.26 7.27
CA PHE A 13 -5.21 -41.26 6.25
C PHE A 13 -3.76 -41.09 5.79
N PRO A 14 -2.99 -42.17 5.60
CA PRO A 14 -1.65 -42.04 5.05
C PRO A 14 -1.77 -41.32 3.72
N TYR A 15 -1.23 -40.10 3.64
CA TYR A 15 -1.07 -39.42 2.37
C TYR A 15 -0.15 -40.32 1.55
N VAL A 16 -0.74 -41.06 0.63
CA VAL A 16 -0.02 -41.92 -0.29
C VAL A 16 0.72 -40.98 -1.23
N ASP A 17 2.01 -40.78 -0.95
CA ASP A 17 2.86 -39.97 -1.80
C ASP A 17 2.82 -40.53 -3.22
N PRO A 18 2.16 -39.85 -4.17
CA PRO A 18 1.98 -40.40 -5.50
C PRO A 18 3.30 -40.47 -6.27
N GLN A 19 4.36 -39.79 -5.77
CA GLN A 19 5.73 -39.92 -6.28
C GLN A 19 6.30 -41.31 -6.06
N LYS A 20 5.92 -42.00 -4.97
CA LYS A 20 6.40 -43.35 -4.67
C LYS A 20 5.72 -44.44 -5.52
N ILE A 21 4.50 -44.20 -5.99
CA ILE A 21 3.73 -45.20 -6.77
C ILE A 21 4.01 -45.11 -8.26
N PHE A 22 4.02 -43.89 -8.81
CA PHE A 22 4.02 -43.70 -10.27
C PHE A 22 5.39 -43.38 -10.85
N GLY A 23 6.45 -43.24 -10.02
CA GLY A 23 7.80 -42.85 -10.45
C GLY A 23 7.86 -41.50 -11.19
N ARG A 24 6.72 -40.81 -11.27
CA ARG A 24 6.47 -39.50 -11.85
C ARG A 24 5.42 -38.86 -10.96
N PRO A 25 5.54 -37.56 -10.61
CA PRO A 25 4.42 -36.90 -9.98
C PRO A 25 3.16 -37.08 -10.86
N PRO A 26 1.98 -37.27 -10.26
CA PRO A 26 0.74 -37.14 -11.03
C PRO A 26 0.78 -35.76 -11.71
N PRO A 27 0.16 -35.56 -12.88
CA PRO A 27 0.08 -34.23 -13.46
C PRO A 27 -0.74 -33.37 -12.49
N GLU A 28 -0.06 -32.74 -11.54
CA GLU A 28 -0.65 -31.69 -10.73
C GLU A 28 -1.22 -30.67 -11.72
N PRO A 29 -2.40 -30.08 -11.49
CA PRO A 29 -2.89 -29.01 -12.36
C PRO A 29 -1.77 -27.97 -12.44
N THR A 30 -1.05 -27.98 -13.57
CA THR A 30 0.28 -27.39 -13.64
C THR A 30 0.11 -25.90 -13.42
N ARG A 31 0.56 -25.38 -12.28
CA ARG A 31 0.49 -23.95 -12.00
C ARG A 31 1.24 -23.27 -13.14
N PRO A 32 0.57 -22.45 -13.97
CA PRO A 32 1.23 -21.81 -15.10
C PRO A 32 2.39 -20.95 -14.58
N ASN A 33 3.51 -20.93 -15.28
CA ASN A 33 4.64 -20.11 -14.86
C ASN A 33 4.30 -18.62 -15.07
N LEU A 34 4.47 -17.80 -14.03
CA LEU A 34 4.23 -16.35 -14.05
C LEU A 34 5.01 -15.63 -15.16
N PHE A 35 6.27 -15.99 -15.37
CA PHE A 35 7.17 -15.30 -16.31
C PHE A 35 6.98 -15.75 -17.75
N ASN A 36 6.46 -16.96 -17.97
CA ASN A 36 6.25 -17.47 -19.33
C ASN A 36 4.83 -17.16 -19.85
N ASN A 37 3.81 -17.19 -18.98
CA ASN A 37 2.42 -17.01 -19.37
C ASN A 37 1.66 -16.19 -18.31
N PRO A 38 1.96 -14.88 -18.17
CA PRO A 38 1.46 -14.05 -17.08
C PRO A 38 -0.08 -13.96 -17.06
N ILE A 39 -0.72 -13.81 -18.21
CA ILE A 39 -2.20 -13.72 -18.31
C ILE A 39 -2.87 -15.02 -17.85
N ARG A 40 -2.30 -16.17 -18.25
CA ARG A 40 -2.80 -17.49 -17.84
C ARG A 40 -2.60 -17.71 -16.34
N TYR A 41 -1.49 -17.24 -15.77
CA TYR A 41 -1.24 -17.27 -14.33
C TYR A 41 -2.19 -16.40 -13.55
N MET A 42 -2.44 -15.16 -13.97
CA MET A 42 -3.40 -14.28 -13.31
C MET A 42 -4.81 -14.89 -13.29
N ARG A 43 -5.27 -15.45 -14.40
CA ARG A 43 -6.57 -16.15 -14.47
C ARG A 43 -6.63 -17.35 -13.51
N TRP A 44 -5.58 -18.16 -13.44
CA TRP A 44 -5.49 -19.28 -12.51
C TRP A 44 -5.47 -18.80 -11.06
N ALA A 45 -4.65 -17.79 -10.73
CA ALA A 45 -4.51 -17.24 -9.39
C ALA A 45 -5.83 -16.64 -8.88
N ALA A 46 -6.58 -15.94 -9.74
CA ALA A 46 -7.87 -15.35 -9.41
C ALA A 46 -8.93 -16.40 -9.02
N ILE A 47 -8.90 -17.60 -9.62
CA ILE A 47 -9.88 -18.67 -9.38
C ILE A 47 -9.43 -19.57 -8.21
N THR A 48 -8.16 -19.99 -8.19
CA THR A 48 -7.66 -20.97 -7.21
C THR A 48 -7.34 -20.34 -5.86
N ASN A 49 -6.76 -19.13 -5.84
CA ASN A 49 -6.33 -18.44 -4.62
C ASN A 49 -6.75 -16.96 -4.65
N PRO A 50 -8.05 -16.66 -4.52
CA PRO A 50 -8.57 -15.31 -4.70
C PRO A 50 -8.05 -14.30 -3.67
N ALA A 51 -7.89 -14.71 -2.40
CA ALA A 51 -7.46 -13.81 -1.33
C ALA A 51 -6.12 -13.11 -1.63
N PRO A 52 -4.99 -13.83 -1.86
CA PRO A 52 -3.73 -13.16 -2.18
C PRO A 52 -3.76 -12.42 -3.52
N PHE A 53 -4.49 -12.93 -4.52
CA PHE A 53 -4.60 -12.27 -5.82
C PHE A 53 -5.23 -10.88 -5.70
N TRP A 54 -6.41 -10.78 -5.07
CA TRP A 54 -7.12 -9.52 -4.95
C TRP A 54 -6.44 -8.54 -3.98
N SER A 55 -5.75 -9.03 -2.93
CA SER A 55 -4.94 -8.15 -2.08
C SER A 55 -3.86 -7.42 -2.86
N VAL A 56 -3.15 -8.12 -3.76
CA VAL A 56 -2.11 -7.51 -4.60
C VAL A 56 -2.73 -6.57 -5.64
N VAL A 57 -3.82 -6.99 -6.29
CA VAL A 57 -4.51 -6.15 -7.29
C VAL A 57 -4.97 -4.83 -6.69
N ILE A 58 -5.59 -4.86 -5.50
CA ILE A 58 -6.05 -3.66 -4.80
C ILE A 58 -4.87 -2.80 -4.33
N GLY A 59 -3.83 -3.42 -3.77
CA GLY A 59 -2.64 -2.70 -3.31
C GLY A 59 -1.92 -1.99 -4.46
N VAL A 60 -1.81 -2.63 -5.62
CA VAL A 60 -1.16 -2.05 -6.80
C VAL A 60 -2.04 -1.01 -7.49
N SER A 61 -3.37 -1.20 -7.50
CA SER A 61 -4.28 -0.25 -8.17
C SER A 61 -4.49 1.05 -7.40
N ALA A 62 -4.33 1.05 -6.07
CA ALA A 62 -4.53 2.24 -5.25
C ALA A 62 -3.66 3.43 -5.69
N VAL A 63 -2.36 3.21 -5.90
CA VAL A 63 -1.39 4.27 -6.25
C VAL A 63 -1.75 4.98 -7.57
N PRO A 64 -1.90 4.30 -8.72
CA PRO A 64 -2.21 4.96 -9.98
C PRO A 64 -3.60 5.61 -9.96
N ILE A 65 -4.58 5.01 -9.29
CA ILE A 65 -5.92 5.59 -9.15
C ILE A 65 -5.84 6.91 -8.36
N SER A 66 -5.13 6.94 -7.23
CA SER A 66 -4.97 8.17 -6.44
C SER A 66 -4.29 9.28 -7.24
N VAL A 67 -3.22 8.97 -7.96
CA VAL A 67 -2.51 9.98 -8.79
C VAL A 67 -3.41 10.48 -9.92
N ALA A 68 -4.10 9.59 -10.63
CA ALA A 68 -5.00 9.97 -11.71
C ALA A 68 -6.15 10.87 -11.20
N LEU A 69 -6.71 10.55 -10.04
CA LEU A 69 -7.77 11.35 -9.42
C LEU A 69 -7.27 12.73 -8.98
N LEU A 70 -6.06 12.84 -8.42
CA LEU A 70 -5.47 14.14 -8.05
C LEU A 70 -5.23 15.02 -9.28
N LEU A 71 -4.66 14.46 -10.35
CA LEU A 71 -4.47 15.20 -11.60
C LEU A 71 -5.82 15.67 -12.16
N TYR A 72 -6.81 14.78 -12.21
CA TYR A 72 -8.15 15.12 -12.65
C TYR A 72 -8.80 16.23 -11.82
N ARG A 73 -8.62 16.19 -10.49
CA ARG A 73 -9.09 17.24 -9.57
C ARG A 73 -8.49 18.61 -9.92
N HIS A 74 -7.19 18.69 -10.15
CA HIS A 74 -6.54 19.95 -10.53
C HIS A 74 -7.00 20.44 -11.91
N TYR A 75 -7.20 19.55 -12.89
CA TYR A 75 -7.69 19.93 -14.22
C TYR A 75 -9.14 20.44 -14.22
N THR A 76 -9.96 19.95 -13.28
CA THR A 76 -11.36 20.35 -13.13
C THR A 76 -11.55 21.65 -12.33
N GLY A 77 -10.45 22.33 -11.99
CA GLY A 77 -10.48 23.65 -11.35
C GLY A 77 -10.74 23.62 -9.84
N TRP A 78 -10.67 22.45 -9.21
CA TRP A 78 -10.73 22.34 -7.76
C TRP A 78 -9.37 22.69 -7.16
N GLU A 79 -9.23 23.91 -6.66
CA GLU A 79 -8.02 24.38 -6.02
C GLU A 79 -7.80 23.71 -4.65
N ASP A 80 -6.55 23.66 -4.21
CA ASP A 80 -6.20 23.17 -2.89
C ASP A 80 -6.55 24.23 -1.83
N HIS A 81 -6.79 23.75 -0.61
CA HIS A 81 -7.10 24.64 0.50
C HIS A 81 -5.87 25.51 0.85
N THR A 82 -6.14 26.73 1.31
CA THR A 82 -5.08 27.58 1.86
C THR A 82 -4.49 26.92 3.12
N PRO A 83 -3.16 26.96 3.30
CA PRO A 83 -2.53 26.29 4.42
C PRO A 83 -2.91 26.97 5.74
N VAL A 84 -3.37 26.17 6.71
CA VAL A 84 -3.68 26.65 8.05
C VAL A 84 -2.38 27.01 8.79
N PRO A 85 -2.29 28.18 9.45
CA PRO A 85 -1.11 28.54 10.22
C PRO A 85 -0.95 27.58 11.41
N ARG A 86 0.20 26.89 11.47
CA ARG A 86 0.54 25.98 12.58
C ARG A 86 1.00 26.71 13.84
N THR A 87 1.42 27.96 13.70
CA THR A 87 1.95 28.80 14.77
C THR A 87 1.44 30.22 14.61
N TRP A 88 1.67 31.04 15.64
CA TRP A 88 1.43 32.48 15.52
C TRP A 88 2.15 33.03 14.27
N PRO A 89 1.45 33.76 13.37
CA PRO A 89 2.04 34.27 12.15
C PRO A 89 2.94 35.46 12.47
N ILE A 90 4.23 35.18 12.69
CA ILE A 90 5.24 36.21 12.91
C ILE A 90 5.51 36.92 11.56
N PRO A 91 5.27 38.23 11.45
CA PRO A 91 5.53 38.94 10.21
C PRO A 91 7.04 39.01 9.94
N HIS A 92 7.45 38.72 8.71
CA HIS A 92 8.83 38.87 8.26
C HIS A 92 9.19 40.33 7.97
N ARG A 93 9.03 41.20 8.96
CA ARG A 93 9.37 42.63 8.88
C ARG A 93 10.33 43.03 9.99
N LYS A 94 11.10 44.10 9.76
CA LYS A 94 11.90 44.72 10.82
C LYS A 94 10.98 45.33 11.86
N ARG A 95 11.48 45.41 13.10
CA ARG A 95 10.78 46.13 14.17
C ARG A 95 10.69 47.60 13.80
N GLU A 96 9.49 48.16 13.97
CA GLU A 96 9.25 49.58 13.81
C GLU A 96 9.01 50.19 15.20
N PRO A 97 9.51 51.41 15.45
CA PRO A 97 9.12 52.15 16.65
C PRO A 97 7.63 52.40 16.59
N LEU A 98 6.92 52.05 17.67
CA LEU A 98 5.50 52.32 17.78
C LEU A 98 5.31 53.83 18.02
N ASN A 99 4.51 54.48 17.18
CA ASN A 99 4.12 55.88 17.37
C ASN A 99 2.69 55.93 17.91
N ASP A 100 2.52 55.51 19.15
CA ASP A 100 1.26 55.51 19.90
C ASP A 100 1.10 56.74 20.79
N GLY A 101 2.00 57.73 20.66
CA GLY A 101 2.01 58.92 21.51
C GLY A 101 2.36 58.63 22.97
N GLY A 102 2.93 57.46 23.29
CA GLY A 102 3.34 57.08 24.64
C GLY A 102 2.19 56.74 25.58
N ILE A 103 1.01 56.41 25.05
CA ILE A 103 -0.19 56.08 25.85
C ILE A 103 0.03 54.84 26.74
N TYR A 104 0.84 53.89 26.29
CA TYR A 104 1.14 52.64 27.00
C TYR A 104 2.58 52.59 27.55
N ASP A 105 3.33 53.67 27.43
CA ASP A 105 4.66 53.77 28.03
C ASP A 105 4.52 54.06 29.53
N ASP A 106 5.32 53.38 30.36
CA ASP A 106 5.31 53.63 31.80
C ASP A 106 5.70 55.08 32.09
N PRO A 107 4.98 55.78 33.00
CA PRO A 107 5.38 57.11 33.42
C PRO A 107 6.74 57.01 34.13
N LYS A 108 7.68 57.86 33.71
CA LYS A 108 9.03 57.96 34.32
C LYS A 108 9.01 58.66 35.67
#